data_AF-A0AA47M641-F1
#
_entry.id   AF-A0AA47M641-F1
#
_cell.length_a   1.000
_cell.length_b   1.000
_cell.length_c   1.000
_cell.angle_alpha   90.00
_cell.angle_beta   90.00
_cell.angle_gamma   90.00
#
_symmetry.space_group_name_H-M   'P 1'
#
loop_
_entity.id
_entity.type
_entity.pdbx_description
1 polymer ?
#
loop_
_entity_poly.entity_id
_entity_poly.type
_entity_poly.pdbx_seq_one_letter_code
_entity_poly.pdbx_strand_id
1 'polypeptide(L)'
;MDVFRVATDNIHDYTDTVSCYISWCTSICVPPRIYRRFPNQKPWFNQDIQAKIREQSMAFQSGNEQQYRLARYALLKSIRTAKKSHTEKLENCYTGNDSRRMWQGIQAVTNYKENKHTASTSDFYVLLCPV
;
A
#
# COMPACT_ATOMS: atom_id res chain seq x y z
N MET A 1 -41.55 -13.97 -3.24
CA MET A 1 -40.10 -14.10 -3.55
C MET A 1 -39.86 -15.52 -4.06
N ASP A 2 -40.34 -15.83 -5.26
CA ASP A 2 -40.20 -17.17 -5.86
C ASP A 2 -39.64 -17.11 -7.30
N VAL A 3 -39.22 -15.90 -7.74
CA VAL A 3 -38.74 -15.65 -9.11
C VAL A 3 -37.52 -16.49 -9.45
N PHE A 4 -36.61 -16.67 -8.48
CA PHE A 4 -35.41 -17.47 -8.66
C PHE A 4 -35.74 -18.97 -8.71
N ARG A 5 -36.71 -19.44 -7.91
CA ARG A 5 -37.07 -20.87 -7.86
C ARG A 5 -37.81 -21.32 -9.12
N VAL A 6 -38.62 -20.43 -9.71
CA VAL A 6 -39.35 -20.69 -10.96
C VAL A 6 -38.42 -20.66 -12.19
N ALA A 7 -37.29 -19.98 -12.11
CA ALA A 7 -36.33 -19.84 -13.21
C ALA A 7 -35.26 -20.94 -13.24
N THR A 8 -35.26 -21.87 -12.28
CA THR A 8 -34.20 -22.88 -12.12
C THR A 8 -34.78 -24.26 -11.90
N ASP A 9 -34.25 -25.26 -12.61
CA ASP A 9 -34.78 -26.63 -12.62
C ASP A 9 -34.21 -27.52 -11.49
N ASN A 10 -33.11 -27.10 -10.86
CA ASN A 10 -32.40 -27.85 -9.83
C ASN A 10 -32.05 -26.96 -8.62
N ILE A 11 -31.99 -27.55 -7.43
CA ILE A 11 -31.54 -26.91 -6.18
C ILE A 11 -30.13 -26.30 -6.30
N HIS A 12 -29.24 -26.93 -7.08
CA HIS A 12 -27.90 -26.40 -7.28
C HIS A 12 -27.94 -25.08 -8.06
N ASP A 13 -28.65 -25.03 -9.18
CA ASP A 13 -28.82 -23.85 -10.02
C ASP A 13 -29.55 -22.72 -9.27
N TYR A 14 -30.55 -23.06 -8.46
CA TYR A 14 -31.22 -22.11 -7.57
C TYR A 14 -30.23 -21.47 -6.58
N THR A 15 -29.38 -22.29 -5.95
CA THR A 15 -28.40 -21.81 -4.96
C THR A 15 -27.35 -20.93 -5.63
N ASP A 16 -26.91 -21.29 -6.82
CA ASP A 16 -25.89 -20.57 -7.57
C ASP A 16 -26.42 -19.23 -8.09
N THR A 17 -27.60 -19.20 -8.69
CA THR A 17 -28.26 -17.96 -9.15
C THR A 17 -28.53 -16.97 -8.01
N VAL A 18 -29.04 -17.44 -6.87
CA VAL A 18 -29.26 -16.58 -5.69
C VAL A 18 -27.92 -16.06 -5.14
N SER A 19 -26.88 -16.91 -5.05
CA SER A 19 -25.56 -16.51 -4.58
C SER A 19 -24.89 -15.50 -5.52
N CYS A 20 -25.02 -15.68 -6.84
CA CYS A 20 -24.58 -14.72 -7.85
C CYS A 20 -25.31 -13.38 -7.72
N TYR A 21 -26.63 -13.40 -7.54
CA TYR A 21 -27.41 -12.17 -7.38
C TYR A 21 -27.03 -11.41 -6.10
N ILE A 22 -26.85 -12.10 -4.98
CA ILE A 22 -26.36 -11.50 -3.73
C ILE A 22 -24.97 -10.91 -3.93
N SER A 23 -24.06 -11.67 -4.56
CA SER A 23 -22.69 -11.21 -4.84
C SER A 23 -22.69 -9.96 -5.72
N TRP A 24 -23.54 -9.94 -6.75
CA TRP A 24 -23.74 -8.78 -7.61
C TRP A 24 -24.28 -7.58 -6.81
N CYS A 25 -25.34 -7.78 -6.01
CA CYS A 25 -25.89 -6.78 -5.10
C CYS A 25 -24.81 -6.21 -4.17
N THR A 26 -23.96 -7.06 -3.58
CA THR A 26 -22.84 -6.59 -2.76
C THR A 26 -21.83 -5.78 -3.57
N SER A 27 -21.54 -6.17 -4.81
CA SER A 27 -20.59 -5.44 -5.65
C SER A 27 -21.08 -4.04 -6.07
N ILE A 28 -22.39 -3.86 -6.27
CA ILE A 28 -22.99 -2.57 -6.63
C ILE A 28 -23.24 -1.69 -5.40
N CYS A 29 -23.59 -2.28 -4.26
CA CYS A 29 -23.93 -1.55 -3.04
C CYS A 29 -22.70 -1.23 -2.18
N VAL A 30 -21.67 -2.07 -2.21
CA VAL A 30 -20.45 -1.91 -1.41
C VAL A 30 -19.30 -1.49 -2.33
N PRO A 31 -18.82 -0.23 -2.23
CA PRO A 31 -17.71 0.21 -3.06
C PRO A 31 -16.44 -0.59 -2.75
N PRO A 32 -15.65 -0.97 -3.77
CA PRO A 32 -14.41 -1.70 -3.57
C PRO A 32 -13.40 -0.84 -2.78
N ARG A 33 -12.71 -1.47 -1.82
CA ARG A 33 -11.63 -0.80 -1.08
C ARG A 33 -10.40 -0.66 -1.97
N ILE A 34 -10.16 0.54 -2.49
CA ILE A 34 -8.96 0.84 -3.29
C ILE A 34 -7.80 1.18 -2.36
N TYR A 35 -6.73 0.38 -2.38
CA TYR A 35 -5.47 0.70 -1.71
C TYR A 35 -4.54 1.44 -2.69
N ARG A 36 -4.33 2.74 -2.47
CA ARG A 36 -3.37 3.55 -3.25
C ARG A 36 -1.98 3.48 -2.65
N ARG A 37 -0.98 3.14 -3.46
CA ARG A 37 0.44 3.19 -3.11
C ARG A 37 1.04 4.50 -3.62
N PHE A 38 1.38 5.41 -2.72
CA PHE A 38 2.04 6.66 -3.11
C PHE A 38 3.55 6.46 -3.35
N PRO A 39 4.18 7.20 -4.27
CA PRO A 39 5.64 7.20 -4.44
C PRO A 39 6.39 7.60 -3.16
N ASN A 40 5.76 8.40 -2.29
CA ASN A 40 6.25 8.73 -0.95
C ASN A 40 5.68 7.75 0.08
N GLN A 41 5.90 6.44 -0.11
CA GLN A 41 5.60 5.49 0.95
C GLN A 41 6.44 5.85 2.17
N LYS A 42 5.82 5.83 3.34
CA LYS A 42 6.53 6.09 4.59
C LYS A 42 7.69 5.09 4.70
N PRO A 43 8.96 5.52 4.93
CA PRO A 43 10.10 4.60 4.83
C PRO A 43 10.11 3.51 5.91
N TRP A 44 9.36 3.70 7.00
CA TRP A 44 9.13 2.66 8.01
C TRP A 44 8.13 1.59 7.58
N PHE A 45 7.35 1.81 6.51
CA PHE A 45 6.36 0.86 5.99
C PHE A 45 7.01 -0.15 5.03
N ASN A 46 7.64 -1.16 5.61
CA ASN A 46 8.40 -2.20 4.91
C ASN A 46 7.56 -3.49 4.65
N GLN A 47 8.17 -4.48 3.99
CA GLN A 47 7.53 -5.77 3.69
C GLN A 47 7.11 -6.54 4.95
N ASP A 48 7.85 -6.42 6.05
CA ASP A 48 7.51 -7.06 7.33
C ASP A 48 6.19 -6.53 7.90
N ILE A 49 6.02 -5.21 7.94
CA ILE A 49 4.74 -4.60 8.36
C ILE A 49 3.60 -5.04 7.44
N GLN A 50 3.84 -5.13 6.13
CA GLN A 50 2.82 -5.63 5.19
C GLN A 50 2.46 -7.10 5.48
N ALA A 51 3.44 -7.94 5.82
CA ALA A 51 3.20 -9.31 6.24
C ALA A 51 2.35 -9.37 7.52
N LYS A 52 2.65 -8.54 8.52
CA LYS A 52 1.86 -8.44 9.75
C LYS A 52 0.43 -7.95 9.52
N ILE A 53 0.20 -7.05 8.58
CA ILE A 53 -1.16 -6.64 8.18
C ILE A 53 -1.91 -7.81 7.55
N ARG A 54 -1.25 -8.60 6.69
CA ARG A 54 -1.86 -9.80 6.08
C ARG A 54 -2.18 -10.85 7.14
N GLU A 55 -1.24 -11.16 8.04
CA GLU A 55 -1.46 -12.09 9.16
C GLU A 55 -2.64 -11.66 10.03
N GLN A 56 -2.73 -10.38 10.38
CA GLN A 56 -3.88 -9.85 11.13
C GLN A 56 -5.20 -10.01 10.36
N SER A 57 -5.19 -9.73 9.05
CA SER A 57 -6.39 -9.85 8.20
C SER A 57 -6.85 -11.29 8.09
N MET A 58 -5.92 -12.23 7.96
CA MET A 58 -6.21 -13.67 7.97
C MET A 58 -6.76 -14.13 9.34
N ALA A 59 -6.17 -13.66 10.43
CA ALA A 59 -6.65 -13.98 11.78
C ALA A 59 -8.04 -13.38 12.07
N PHE A 60 -8.36 -12.24 11.46
CA PHE A 60 -9.71 -11.68 11.52
C PHE A 60 -10.71 -12.56 10.74
N GLN A 61 -10.33 -13.00 9.53
CA GLN A 61 -11.16 -13.87 8.70
C GLN A 61 -11.38 -15.26 9.30
N SER A 62 -10.43 -15.78 10.09
CA SER A 62 -10.57 -17.08 10.76
C SER A 62 -11.55 -17.07 11.94
N GLY A 63 -11.97 -15.90 12.42
CA GLY A 63 -12.89 -15.77 13.56
C GLY A 63 -12.27 -16.09 14.93
N ASN A 64 -10.97 -16.43 14.99
CA ASN A 64 -10.29 -16.72 16.26
C ASN A 64 -9.85 -15.41 16.94
N GLU A 65 -10.60 -15.00 17.97
CA GLU A 65 -10.36 -13.75 18.69
C GLU A 65 -8.96 -13.68 19.32
N GLN A 66 -8.48 -14.77 19.92
CA GLN A 66 -7.16 -14.79 20.56
C GLN A 66 -6.05 -14.60 19.53
N GLN A 67 -6.13 -15.30 18.41
CA GLN A 67 -5.18 -15.18 17.31
C GLN A 67 -5.18 -13.75 16.73
N TYR A 68 -6.36 -13.17 16.55
CA TYR A 68 -6.50 -11.78 16.10
C TYR A 68 -5.88 -10.78 17.08
N ARG A 69 -6.12 -10.95 18.40
CA ARG A 69 -5.52 -10.10 19.45
C ARG A 69 -4.00 -10.15 19.42
N LEU A 70 -3.42 -11.34 19.30
CA LEU A 70 -1.97 -11.54 19.21
C LEU A 70 -1.39 -10.90 17.93
N ALA A 71 -2.00 -11.16 16.78
CA ALA A 71 -1.57 -10.59 15.50
C ALA A 71 -1.65 -9.05 15.50
N ARG A 72 -2.72 -8.48 16.06
CA ARG A 72 -2.89 -7.04 16.22
C ARG A 72 -1.81 -6.44 17.13
N TYR A 73 -1.51 -7.09 18.26
CA TYR A 73 -0.44 -6.63 19.15
C TYR A 73 0.93 -6.69 18.47
N ALA A 74 1.24 -7.77 17.78
CA ALA A 74 2.49 -7.94 17.03
C ALA A 74 2.66 -6.85 15.96
N LEU A 75 1.60 -6.56 15.19
CA LEU A 75 1.58 -5.48 14.20
C LEU A 75 1.85 -4.10 14.83
N LEU A 76 1.19 -3.77 15.93
CA LEU A 76 1.42 -2.49 16.60
C LEU A 76 2.85 -2.36 17.13
N LYS A 77 3.41 -3.46 17.65
CA LYS A 77 4.79 -3.52 18.12
C LYS A 77 5.77 -3.33 16.95
N SER A 78 5.58 -4.01 15.82
CA SER A 78 6.47 -3.87 14.66
C SER A 78 6.42 -2.45 14.08
N ILE A 79 5.24 -1.83 13.97
CA ILE A 79 5.10 -0.42 13.56
C ILE A 79 5.86 0.52 14.51
N ARG A 80 5.72 0.33 15.83
CA ARG A 80 6.40 1.16 16.82
C ARG A 80 7.92 1.05 16.67
N THR A 81 8.45 -0.17 16.56
CA THR A 81 9.88 -0.43 16.39
C THR A 81 10.39 0.15 15.07
N ALA A 82 9.67 -0.04 13.97
CA ALA A 82 10.07 0.47 12.66
C ALA A 82 10.10 2.00 12.62
N LYS A 83 9.11 2.67 13.21
CA LYS A 83 9.10 4.13 13.37
C LYS A 83 10.29 4.60 14.22
N LYS A 84 10.54 3.94 15.36
CA LYS A 84 11.67 4.29 16.24
C LYS A 84 13.00 4.17 15.51
N SER A 85 13.25 3.04 14.84
CA SER A 85 14.48 2.82 14.07
C SER A 85 14.66 3.85 12.96
N HIS A 86 13.57 4.24 12.28
CA HIS A 86 13.64 5.31 11.30
C HIS A 86 14.01 6.65 11.95
N THR A 87 13.37 7.01 13.07
CA THR A 87 13.68 8.26 13.78
C THR A 87 15.14 8.28 14.22
N GLU A 88 15.65 7.21 14.82
CA GLU A 88 17.07 7.09 15.22
C GLU A 88 18.02 7.26 14.03
N LYS A 89 17.72 6.62 12.88
CA LYS A 89 18.51 6.79 11.65
C LYS A 89 18.50 8.24 11.17
N LEU A 90 17.36 8.93 11.28
CA LEU A 90 17.23 10.32 10.88
C LEU A 90 17.99 11.25 11.82
N GLU A 91 17.87 11.06 13.12
CA GLU A 91 18.58 11.85 14.14
C GLU A 91 20.10 11.69 14.02
N ASN A 92 20.58 10.48 13.72
CA ASN A 92 22.00 10.21 13.46
C ASN A 92 22.59 11.03 12.29
N CYS A 93 21.76 11.53 11.37
CA CYS A 93 22.22 12.43 10.31
C CYS A 93 22.61 13.83 10.82
N TYR A 94 22.19 14.21 12.03
CA TYR A 94 22.35 15.57 12.58
C TYR A 94 23.30 15.64 13.79
N THR A 95 23.81 14.52 14.28
CA THR A 95 24.63 14.48 15.51
C THR A 95 26.07 14.98 15.32
N GLY A 96 26.55 15.11 14.07
CA GLY A 96 27.93 15.50 13.77
C GLY A 96 28.02 16.79 12.95
N ASN A 97 29.21 17.38 12.89
CA ASN A 97 29.50 18.54 12.05
C ASN A 97 29.81 18.14 10.59
N ASP A 98 28.96 17.29 10.01
CA ASP A 98 29.08 16.82 8.63
C ASP A 98 27.85 17.29 7.82
N SER A 99 28.05 18.37 7.06
CA SER A 99 27.00 18.97 6.22
C SER A 99 26.46 18.01 5.17
N ARG A 100 27.25 17.05 4.69
CA ARG A 100 26.79 16.04 3.72
C ARG A 100 25.77 15.11 4.37
N ARG A 101 26.02 14.66 5.60
CA ARG A 101 25.08 13.82 6.36
C ARG A 101 23.80 14.56 6.72
N MET A 102 23.90 15.83 7.12
CA MET A 102 22.71 16.67 7.33
C MET A 102 21.86 16.75 6.07
N TRP A 103 22.49 16.99 4.91
CA TRP A 103 21.78 17.04 3.63
C TRP A 103 21.10 15.72 3.27
N GLN A 104 21.76 14.59 3.52
CA GLN A 104 21.15 13.25 3.35
C GLN A 104 19.90 13.09 4.23
N GLY A 105 19.92 13.61 5.46
CA GLY A 105 18.76 13.63 6.34
C GLY A 105 17.58 14.42 5.74
N ILE A 106 17.85 15.60 5.18
CA ILE A 106 16.84 16.43 4.50
C ILE A 106 16.28 15.71 3.27
N GLN A 107 17.14 15.09 2.46
CA GLN A 107 16.73 14.29 1.30
C GLN A 107 15.83 13.12 1.71
N ALA A 108 16.15 12.43 2.80
CA ALA A 108 15.37 11.30 3.30
C ALA A 108 13.96 11.71 3.77
N VAL A 109 13.81 12.89 4.38
CA VAL A 109 12.50 13.41 4.84
C VAL A 109 11.65 13.87 3.67
N THR A 110 12.27 14.51 2.68
CA THR A 110 11.58 15.06 1.50
C THR A 110 11.35 14.02 0.41
N ASN A 111 11.98 12.84 0.52
CA ASN A 111 12.07 11.83 -0.54
C ASN A 111 12.62 12.44 -1.84
N TYR A 112 13.51 13.42 -1.72
CA TYR A 112 14.13 14.09 -2.85
C TYR A 112 15.03 13.09 -3.59
N LYS A 113 14.70 12.84 -4.85
CA LYS A 113 15.55 12.10 -5.77
C LYS A 113 16.30 13.12 -6.59
N GLU A 114 17.62 13.08 -6.54
CA GLU A 114 18.45 13.88 -7.42
C GLU A 114 18.08 13.53 -8.87
N ASN A 115 17.62 14.53 -9.63
CA ASN A 115 17.33 14.35 -11.04
C ASN A 115 18.65 14.05 -11.74
N LYS A 116 18.90 12.76 -12.00
CA LYS A 116 19.90 12.35 -12.96
C LYS A 116 19.37 12.71 -14.35
N HIS A 117 19.40 13.99 -14.70
CA HIS A 117 19.48 14.35 -16.10
C HIS A 117 20.80 13.76 -16.57
N THR A 118 20.76 12.56 -17.14
CA THR A 118 21.78 12.16 -18.10
C THR A 118 21.80 13.30 -19.10
N ALA A 119 22.91 14.01 -19.19
CA ALA A 119 23.15 14.96 -20.25
C ALA A 119 23.14 14.16 -21.57
N SER A 120 21.96 13.89 -22.10
CA SER A 120 21.78 13.89 -23.53
C SER A 120 21.94 15.35 -23.90
N THR A 121 23.18 15.69 -24.25
CA THR A 121 23.48 16.84 -25.10
C THR A 121 22.61 16.66 -26.34
N SER A 122 21.39 17.18 -26.27
CA SER A 122 20.60 17.50 -27.45
C SER A 122 21.22 18.78 -27.94
N ASP A 123 22.16 18.62 -28.88
CA ASP A 123 22.74 19.74 -29.60
C ASP A 123 21.61 20.57 -30.19
N PHE A 124 21.49 21.79 -29.68
CA PHE A 124 20.75 22.87 -30.31
C PHE A 124 21.42 23.18 -31.65
N TYR A 125 21.03 22.47 -32.71
CA TYR A 125 21.21 22.98 -34.08
C TYR A 125 19.89 23.59 -34.53
N VAL A 126 19.82 24.90 -34.36
CA VAL A 126 18.86 25.77 -35.04
C VAL A 126 19.15 25.68 -36.54
N LEU A 127 18.35 24.93 -37.29
CA LEU A 127 18.35 25.00 -38.74
C LEU A 127 17.33 26.04 -39.19
N LEU A 128 17.87 27.18 -39.61
CA LEU A 128 17.22 28.22 -40.40
C LEU A 128 16.45 27.59 -41.58
N CYS A 129 15.16 27.92 -41.72
CA CYS A 129 14.51 27.93 -43.02
C CYS A 129 14.48 29.39 -43.50
N PRO A 130 15.14 29.75 -44.62
CA PRO A 130 14.89 31.01 -45.28
C PRO A 130 13.55 30.94 -46.03
N VAL A 131 13.00 32.15 -46.19
CA VAL A 131 11.69 32.53 -46.74
C VAL A 131 11.33 31.86 -48.06
#